data_AF-A0A5D0Q599-F1
#
_entry.id   AF-A0A5D0Q599-F1
#
_cell.length_a   1.000
_cell.length_b   1.000
_cell.length_c   1.000
_cell.angle_alpha   90.00
_cell.angle_beta   90.00
_cell.angle_gamma   90.00
#
_symmetry.space_group_name_H-M   'P 1'
#
loop_
_entity.id
_entity.type
_entity.pdbx_description
1 polymer ?
#
loop_
_entity_poly.entity_id
_entity_poly.type
_entity_poly.pdbx_seq_one_letter_code
_entity_poly.pdbx_strand_id
1 'polypeptide(L)'
;MDYPLALALVDFLPVLAMAAGIALLVPYIARTAGPLAGRAALAGGVLVVLGGLLKAVWKLLVAAGGPDVAWLAGVQFYLFGPGFALLAWAVLSGRRPGLPGLAGPVGSAGPPSRPGPPFWALAGFALAGVAGALATGATWPLLIVTTVCATILGVRLLLLSRHPAGRALFGFNLLGTYVMGLLASRPEQTIALQWVEETLNTLIWTAFAVAVQRLTREDVPAGGRSELTGETPSPLQ
;
A
#
# COMPACT_ATOMS: atom_id res chain seq x y z
N MET A 1 -27.39 7.89 -15.06
CA MET A 1 -27.56 8.30 -13.65
C MET A 1 -26.65 9.49 -13.46
N ASP A 2 -27.17 10.63 -13.00
CA ASP A 2 -26.34 11.81 -12.79
C ASP A 2 -25.44 11.56 -11.59
N TYR A 3 -24.14 11.37 -11.84
CA TYR A 3 -23.15 11.15 -10.79
C TYR A 3 -22.85 12.51 -10.12
N PRO A 4 -23.09 12.68 -8.80
CA PRO A 4 -22.98 14.00 -8.18
C PRO A 4 -21.54 14.53 -8.19
N LEU A 5 -21.38 15.81 -8.53
CA LEU A 5 -20.06 16.48 -8.50
C LEU A 5 -19.38 16.38 -7.13
N ALA A 6 -20.15 16.50 -6.04
CA ALA A 6 -19.63 16.34 -4.68
C ALA A 6 -19.01 14.95 -4.45
N LEU A 7 -19.64 13.90 -5.00
CA LEU A 7 -19.15 12.54 -4.86
C LEU A 7 -17.86 12.33 -5.66
N ALA A 8 -17.78 12.92 -6.86
CA ALA A 8 -16.54 12.92 -7.67
C ALA A 8 -15.36 13.59 -6.98
N LEU A 9 -15.60 14.63 -6.19
CA LEU A 9 -14.55 15.29 -5.42
C LEU A 9 -14.09 14.43 -4.23
N VAL A 10 -15.00 13.69 -3.61
CA VAL A 10 -14.69 12.79 -2.48
C VAL A 10 -13.81 11.63 -2.92
N ASP A 11 -13.91 11.19 -4.18
CA ASP A 11 -13.03 10.19 -4.79
C ASP A 11 -11.53 10.55 -4.76
N PHE A 12 -11.17 11.82 -4.61
CA PHE A 12 -9.78 12.24 -4.46
C PHE A 12 -9.23 11.98 -3.05
N LEU A 13 -10.08 11.95 -2.02
CA LEU A 13 -9.66 11.73 -0.63
C LEU A 13 -8.93 10.38 -0.43
N PRO A 14 -9.44 9.22 -0.90
CA PRO A 14 -8.70 7.97 -0.77
C PRO A 14 -7.37 7.99 -1.53
N VAL A 15 -7.31 8.66 -2.69
CA VAL A 15 -6.08 8.78 -3.48
C VAL A 15 -5.02 9.60 -2.74
N LEU A 16 -5.41 10.72 -2.13
CA LEU A 16 -4.51 11.55 -1.32
C LEU A 16 -4.02 10.81 -0.07
N ALA A 17 -4.91 10.11 0.63
CA ALA A 17 -4.55 9.30 1.80
C ALA A 17 -3.58 8.16 1.42
N MET A 18 -3.85 7.47 0.31
CA MET A 18 -2.98 6.43 -0.23
C MET A 18 -1.61 6.99 -0.60
N ALA A 19 -1.56 8.15 -1.28
CA ALA A 19 -0.32 8.82 -1.65
C ALA A 19 0.50 9.21 -0.40
N ALA A 20 -0.16 9.73 0.65
CA ALA A 20 0.48 10.04 1.92
C ALA A 20 1.09 8.79 2.58
N GLY A 21 0.34 7.68 2.61
CA GLY A 21 0.86 6.41 3.14
C GLY A 21 2.05 5.89 2.34
N ILE A 22 2.00 5.96 1.01
CA ILE A 22 3.12 5.56 0.13
C ILE A 22 4.34 6.47 0.34
N ALA A 23 4.15 7.79 0.45
CA ALA A 23 5.22 8.75 0.69
C ALA A 23 5.98 8.47 2.00
N LEU A 24 5.30 7.94 3.02
CA LEU A 24 5.92 7.49 4.27
C LEU A 24 6.55 6.09 4.14
N LEU A 25 5.96 5.21 3.35
CA LEU A 25 6.39 3.82 3.19
C LEU A 25 7.70 3.71 2.37
N VAL A 26 7.86 4.50 1.32
CA VAL A 26 9.05 4.48 0.45
C VAL A 26 10.35 4.69 1.23
N PRO A 27 10.52 5.76 2.04
CA PRO A 27 11.76 5.96 2.78
C PRO A 27 11.94 4.93 3.90
N TYR A 28 10.85 4.42 4.47
CA TYR A 28 10.89 3.29 5.39
C TYR A 28 11.51 2.04 4.75
N ILE A 29 11.03 1.65 3.57
CA ILE A 29 11.56 0.51 2.82
C ILE A 29 13.01 0.77 2.41
N ALA A 30 13.34 1.98 1.93
CA ALA A 30 14.70 2.31 1.53
C ALA A 30 15.72 2.12 2.67
N ARG A 31 15.34 2.46 3.91
CA ARG A 31 16.19 2.28 5.10
C ARG A 31 16.31 0.82 5.54
N THR A 32 15.22 0.05 5.47
CA THR A 32 15.15 -1.32 6.03
C THR A 32 15.55 -2.42 5.04
N ALA A 33 15.37 -2.16 3.74
CA ALA A 33 15.59 -3.12 2.65
C ALA A 33 16.66 -2.64 1.65
N GLY A 34 17.11 -1.39 1.75
CA GLY A 34 18.13 -0.81 0.88
C GLY A 34 17.57 -0.02 -0.32
N PRO A 35 18.45 0.65 -1.09
CA PRO A 35 18.06 1.64 -2.09
C PRO A 35 17.29 1.06 -3.27
N LEU A 36 17.60 -0.18 -3.69
CA LEU A 36 16.89 -0.83 -4.80
C LEU A 36 15.42 -1.10 -4.44
N ALA A 37 15.16 -1.63 -3.25
CA ALA A 37 13.81 -1.84 -2.75
C ALA A 37 13.06 -0.50 -2.58
N GLY A 38 13.74 0.54 -2.09
CA GLY A 38 13.19 1.90 -2.03
C GLY A 38 12.76 2.44 -3.40
N ARG A 39 13.59 2.26 -4.44
CA ARG A 39 13.26 2.66 -5.82
C ARG A 39 12.09 1.87 -6.40
N ALA A 40 12.06 0.55 -6.16
CA ALA A 40 10.93 -0.28 -6.57
C ALA A 40 9.64 0.13 -5.86
N ALA A 41 9.70 0.42 -4.56
CA ALA A 41 8.55 0.94 -3.81
C ALA A 41 8.07 2.29 -4.35
N LEU A 42 8.98 3.20 -4.71
CA LEU A 42 8.62 4.47 -5.32
C LEU A 42 7.93 4.28 -6.67
N ALA A 43 8.52 3.48 -7.56
CA ALA A 43 7.94 3.19 -8.87
C ALA A 43 6.56 2.54 -8.73
N GLY A 44 6.43 1.52 -7.87
CA GLY A 44 5.16 0.86 -7.61
C GLY A 44 4.12 1.80 -6.99
N GLY A 45 4.55 2.61 -6.04
CA GLY A 45 3.70 3.61 -5.39
C GLY A 45 3.17 4.67 -6.36
N VAL A 46 4.02 5.19 -7.25
CA VAL A 46 3.62 6.13 -8.30
C VAL A 46 2.58 5.51 -9.22
N LEU A 47 2.77 4.25 -9.66
CA LEU A 47 1.80 3.56 -10.51
C LEU A 47 0.44 3.42 -9.81
N VAL A 48 0.41 3.00 -8.55
CA VAL A 48 -0.84 2.85 -7.79
C VAL A 48 -1.52 4.22 -7.58
N VAL A 49 -0.79 5.27 -7.21
CA VAL A 49 -1.37 6.61 -7.05
C VAL A 49 -1.94 7.14 -8.37
N LEU A 50 -1.21 6.98 -9.48
CA LEU A 50 -1.69 7.39 -10.79
C LEU A 50 -2.94 6.61 -11.21
N GLY A 51 -3.00 5.30 -10.96
CA GLY A 51 -4.20 4.50 -11.26
C GLY A 51 -5.43 5.01 -10.52
N GLY A 52 -5.29 5.35 -9.23
CA GLY A 52 -6.39 5.92 -8.44
C GLY A 52 -6.79 7.32 -8.92
N LEU A 53 -5.79 8.16 -9.22
CA LEU A 53 -6.02 9.52 -9.70
C LEU A 53 -6.75 9.54 -11.06
N LEU A 54 -6.36 8.69 -12.01
CA LEU A 54 -7.01 8.61 -13.31
C LEU A 54 -8.48 8.22 -13.19
N LYS A 55 -8.80 7.30 -12.26
CA LYS A 55 -10.20 6.92 -11.97
C LYS A 55 -11.00 8.09 -11.39
N ALA A 56 -10.43 8.81 -10.42
CA ALA A 56 -11.08 9.99 -9.82
C ALA A 56 -11.31 11.11 -10.87
N VAL A 57 -10.33 11.33 -11.76
CA VAL A 57 -10.45 12.29 -12.88
C VAL A 57 -11.56 11.86 -13.85
N TRP A 58 -11.65 10.58 -14.21
CA TRP A 58 -12.75 10.09 -15.05
C TRP A 58 -14.11 10.37 -14.43
N LYS A 59 -14.30 10.05 -13.14
CA LYS A 59 -15.55 10.33 -12.42
C LYS A 59 -15.87 11.82 -12.37
N LEU A 60 -14.86 12.68 -12.18
CA LEU A 60 -15.03 14.14 -12.20
C LEU A 60 -15.47 14.65 -13.58
N LEU A 61 -14.87 14.14 -14.67
CA LEU A 61 -15.27 14.49 -16.04
C LEU A 61 -16.73 14.13 -16.30
N VAL A 62 -17.15 12.92 -15.93
CA VAL A 62 -18.54 12.47 -16.07
C VAL A 62 -19.48 13.34 -15.24
N ALA A 63 -19.12 13.65 -13.97
CA ALA A 63 -19.92 14.49 -13.09
C ALA A 63 -20.09 15.93 -13.59
N ALA A 64 -19.09 16.44 -14.31
CA ALA A 64 -19.08 17.79 -14.88
C ALA A 64 -19.84 17.89 -16.22
N GLY A 65 -20.50 16.82 -16.66
CA GLY A 65 -21.18 16.77 -17.96
C GLY A 65 -20.21 16.62 -19.15
N GLY A 66 -18.97 16.23 -18.88
CA GLY A 66 -17.97 15.92 -19.90
C GLY A 66 -18.20 14.56 -20.57
N PRO A 67 -17.34 14.19 -21.54
CA PRO A 67 -17.45 12.90 -22.23
C PRO A 67 -17.20 11.73 -21.27
N ASP A 68 -17.92 10.63 -21.47
CA ASP A 68 -17.64 9.38 -20.77
C ASP A 68 -16.42 8.68 -21.39
N VAL A 69 -15.25 8.94 -20.82
CA VAL A 69 -13.97 8.38 -21.26
C VAL A 69 -13.68 7.09 -20.49
N ALA A 70 -14.54 6.08 -20.63
CA ALA A 70 -14.50 4.85 -19.81
C ALA A 70 -13.14 4.10 -19.84
N TRP A 71 -12.34 4.25 -20.90
CA TRP A 71 -11.00 3.65 -20.96
C TRP A 71 -10.06 4.22 -19.88
N LEU A 72 -10.27 5.47 -19.44
CA LEU A 72 -9.49 6.10 -18.38
C LEU A 72 -9.66 5.37 -17.04
N ALA A 73 -10.87 4.88 -16.77
CA ALA A 73 -11.14 3.99 -15.65
C ALA A 73 -10.48 2.62 -15.83
N GLY A 74 -10.44 2.09 -17.06
CA GLY A 74 -9.80 0.81 -17.37
C GLY A 74 -8.28 0.79 -17.13
N VAL A 75 -7.61 1.92 -17.39
CA VAL A 75 -6.15 2.07 -17.18
C VAL A 75 -5.74 1.81 -15.73
N GLN A 76 -6.63 2.04 -14.75
CA GLN A 76 -6.36 1.79 -13.33
C GLN A 76 -5.83 0.37 -13.08
N PHE A 77 -6.37 -0.64 -13.79
CA PHE A 77 -6.02 -2.04 -13.57
C PHE A 77 -4.62 -2.37 -14.11
N TYR A 78 -4.24 -1.76 -15.23
CA TYR A 78 -2.92 -1.90 -15.84
C TYR A 78 -1.82 -1.22 -15.00
N LEU A 79 -2.20 -0.26 -14.15
CA LEU A 79 -1.27 0.40 -13.22
C LEU A 79 -1.23 -0.29 -11.86
N PHE A 80 -2.39 -0.71 -11.32
CA PHE A 80 -2.48 -1.36 -10.01
C PHE A 80 -1.74 -2.69 -9.97
N GLY A 81 -1.92 -3.58 -10.95
CA GLY A 81 -1.30 -4.90 -10.95
C GLY A 81 0.23 -4.83 -10.80
N PRO A 82 0.94 -4.18 -11.75
CA PRO A 82 2.39 -3.96 -11.65
C PRO A 82 2.78 -3.12 -10.44
N GLY A 83 2.00 -2.09 -10.09
CA GLY A 83 2.28 -1.21 -8.97
C GLY A 83 2.32 -1.94 -7.61
N PHE A 84 1.30 -2.75 -7.32
CA PHE A 84 1.27 -3.57 -6.11
C PHE A 84 2.31 -4.69 -6.15
N ALA A 85 2.63 -5.26 -7.31
CA ALA A 85 3.69 -6.27 -7.43
C ALA A 85 5.06 -5.70 -7.01
N LEU A 86 5.38 -4.48 -7.44
CA LEU A 86 6.60 -3.77 -7.05
C LEU A 86 6.62 -3.44 -5.56
N LEU A 87 5.52 -2.92 -5.00
CA LEU A 87 5.41 -2.64 -3.57
C LEU A 87 5.54 -3.91 -2.71
N ALA A 88 4.89 -4.99 -3.12
CA ALA A 88 4.96 -6.29 -2.45
C ALA A 88 6.40 -6.83 -2.45
N TRP A 89 7.09 -6.79 -3.60
CA TRP A 89 8.49 -7.20 -3.67
C TRP A 89 9.37 -6.36 -2.75
N ALA A 90 9.18 -5.04 -2.78
CA ALA A 90 9.98 -4.10 -2.02
C ALA A 90 9.88 -4.35 -0.50
N VAL A 91 8.67 -4.61 0.02
CA VAL A 91 8.46 -4.88 1.45
C VAL A 91 8.95 -6.28 1.87
N LEU A 92 8.94 -7.27 0.97
CA LEU A 92 9.47 -8.61 1.23
C LEU A 92 11.00 -8.64 1.22
N SER A 93 11.62 -7.69 0.53
CA SER A 93 13.08 -7.56 0.45
C SER A 93 13.71 -7.05 1.77
N GLY A 94 12.90 -6.47 2.66
CA GLY A 94 13.33 -6.01 3.97
C GLY A 94 13.71 -7.16 4.92
N ARG A 95 14.91 -7.07 5.51
CA ARG A 95 15.36 -8.01 6.55
C ARG A 95 14.58 -7.73 7.84
N ARG A 96 14.07 -8.78 8.52
CA ARG A 96 13.60 -8.60 9.90
C ARG A 96 14.84 -8.29 10.75
N PRO A 97 14.90 -7.16 11.48
CA PRO A 97 15.81 -7.07 12.61
C PRO A 97 15.46 -8.22 13.53
N GLY A 98 16.44 -9.08 13.85
CA GLY A 98 16.21 -10.29 14.65
C GLY A 98 15.38 -9.96 15.90
N LEU A 99 14.46 -10.86 16.26
CA LEU A 99 13.74 -10.76 17.52
C LEU A 99 14.76 -10.58 18.66
N PRO A 100 14.73 -9.47 19.43
CA PRO A 100 15.66 -9.22 20.54
C PRO A 100 15.33 -10.08 21.78
N GLY A 101 15.30 -11.40 21.60
CA GLY A 101 14.97 -12.36 22.65
C GLY A 101 15.35 -13.81 22.34
N LEU A 102 15.80 -14.09 21.12
CA LEU A 102 16.40 -15.38 20.73
C LEU A 102 17.90 -15.23 20.43
N ALA A 103 18.51 -14.15 20.90
CA ALA A 103 19.96 -14.03 20.95
C ALA A 103 20.46 -15.05 21.98
N GLY A 104 20.79 -16.25 21.48
CA GLY A 104 21.68 -17.15 22.20
C GLY A 104 22.99 -16.44 22.56
N PRO A 105 23.80 -17.03 23.44
CA PRO A 105 25.03 -16.44 23.94
C PRO A 105 25.90 -15.85 22.82
N VAL A 106 26.49 -14.69 23.12
CA VAL A 106 27.38 -13.87 22.28
C VAL A 106 28.32 -14.79 21.47
N GLY A 107 28.02 -14.95 20.17
CA GLY A 107 28.79 -15.81 19.26
C GLY A 107 27.96 -16.73 18.36
N SER A 108 26.67 -16.95 18.67
CA SER A 108 25.77 -17.68 17.77
C SER A 108 25.37 -16.80 16.58
N ALA A 109 25.96 -17.04 15.42
CA ALA A 109 25.47 -16.55 14.15
C ALA A 109 24.00 -16.95 14.02
N GLY A 110 23.09 -15.99 14.27
CA GLY A 110 21.66 -16.22 14.12
C GLY A 110 21.37 -16.82 12.74
N PRO A 111 20.30 -17.63 12.60
CA PRO A 111 20.03 -18.33 11.35
C PRO A 111 20.06 -17.34 10.18
N PRO A 112 20.75 -17.68 9.08
CA PRO A 112 20.93 -16.76 7.96
C PRO A 112 19.57 -16.24 7.52
N SER A 113 19.46 -14.92 7.42
CA SER A 113 18.25 -14.25 6.96
C SER A 113 17.89 -14.84 5.60
N ARG A 114 16.76 -15.55 5.50
CA ARG A 114 16.31 -16.09 4.21
C ARG A 114 16.21 -14.92 3.22
N PRO A 115 16.89 -15.00 2.05
CA PRO A 115 16.77 -13.96 1.05
C PRO A 115 15.31 -13.79 0.66
N GLY A 116 14.89 -12.54 0.45
CA GLY A 116 13.55 -12.24 -0.06
C GLY A 116 13.30 -12.95 -1.41
N PRO A 117 12.04 -13.06 -1.84
CA PRO A 117 11.74 -13.64 -3.14
C PRO A 117 12.46 -12.86 -4.24
N PRO A 118 12.92 -13.53 -5.30
CA PRO A 118 13.60 -12.86 -6.38
C PRO A 118 12.63 -11.90 -7.09
N PHE A 119 13.13 -10.73 -7.51
CA PHE A 119 12.35 -9.68 -8.18
C PHE A 119 11.56 -10.21 -9.38
N TRP A 120 12.18 -11.09 -10.17
CA TRP A 120 11.58 -11.65 -11.37
C TRP A 120 10.31 -12.47 -11.10
N ALA A 121 10.11 -13.00 -9.89
CA ALA A 121 8.91 -13.78 -9.59
C ALA A 121 7.66 -12.89 -9.60
N LEU A 122 7.69 -11.76 -8.89
CA LEU A 122 6.56 -10.82 -8.85
C LEU A 122 6.46 -9.99 -10.13
N ALA A 123 7.59 -9.64 -10.76
CA ALA A 123 7.57 -9.00 -12.08
C ALA A 123 6.96 -9.92 -13.14
N GLY A 124 7.37 -11.20 -13.19
CA GLY A 124 6.83 -12.20 -14.10
C GLY A 124 5.35 -12.44 -13.87
N PHE A 125 4.89 -12.50 -12.62
CA PHE A 125 3.48 -12.61 -12.29
C PHE A 125 2.65 -11.40 -12.78
N ALA A 126 3.16 -10.18 -12.59
CA ALA A 126 2.51 -8.98 -13.10
C ALA A 126 2.46 -8.96 -14.64
N LEU A 127 3.55 -9.33 -15.32
CA LEU A 127 3.61 -9.44 -16.77
C LEU A 127 2.64 -10.50 -17.31
N ALA A 128 2.52 -11.65 -16.63
CA ALA A 128 1.53 -12.67 -16.98
C ALA A 128 0.10 -12.14 -16.85
N GLY A 129 -0.19 -11.33 -15.83
CA GLY A 129 -1.48 -10.65 -15.69
C GLY A 129 -1.76 -9.66 -16.82
N VAL A 130 -0.77 -8.86 -17.23
CA VAL A 130 -0.89 -7.96 -18.38
C VAL A 130 -1.14 -8.75 -19.66
N ALA A 131 -0.33 -9.76 -19.94
CA ALA A 131 -0.48 -10.61 -21.12
C ALA A 131 -1.87 -11.31 -21.15
N GLY A 132 -2.32 -11.82 -20.01
CA GLY A 132 -3.65 -12.42 -19.87
C GLY A 132 -4.78 -11.42 -20.11
N ALA A 133 -4.64 -10.19 -19.61
CA ALA A 133 -5.64 -9.15 -19.83
C ALA A 133 -5.73 -8.75 -21.31
N LEU A 134 -4.59 -8.62 -21.99
CA LEU A 134 -4.53 -8.36 -23.42
C LEU A 134 -5.12 -9.53 -24.24
N ALA A 135 -4.81 -10.77 -23.87
CA ALA A 135 -5.28 -11.96 -24.59
C ALA A 135 -6.79 -12.18 -24.45
N THR A 136 -7.38 -11.83 -23.30
CA THR A 136 -8.80 -12.01 -23.03
C THR A 136 -9.64 -10.78 -23.36
N GLY A 137 -9.02 -9.61 -23.56
CA GLY A 137 -9.71 -8.33 -23.64
C GLY A 137 -10.39 -7.91 -22.32
N ALA A 138 -10.06 -8.56 -21.19
CA ALA A 138 -10.73 -8.36 -19.91
C ALA A 138 -9.71 -8.06 -18.80
N THR A 139 -10.13 -7.32 -17.77
CA THR A 139 -9.23 -6.85 -16.70
C THR A 139 -9.12 -7.81 -15.50
N TRP A 140 -9.90 -8.90 -15.48
CA TRP A 140 -9.89 -9.86 -14.37
C TRP A 140 -8.50 -10.49 -14.09
N PRO A 141 -7.61 -10.74 -15.07
CA PRO A 141 -6.27 -11.24 -14.76
C PRO A 141 -5.45 -10.25 -13.94
N LEU A 142 -5.59 -8.94 -14.25
CA LEU A 142 -4.94 -7.86 -13.49
C LEU A 142 -5.58 -7.67 -12.12
N LEU A 143 -6.88 -7.93 -11.96
CA LEU A 143 -7.53 -7.96 -10.65
C LEU A 143 -6.95 -9.07 -9.77
N ILE A 144 -6.67 -10.26 -10.31
CA ILE A 144 -6.00 -11.35 -9.58
C ILE A 144 -4.61 -10.90 -9.13
N VAL A 145 -3.80 -10.34 -10.05
CA VAL A 145 -2.46 -9.84 -9.72
C VAL A 145 -2.53 -8.80 -8.61
N THR A 146 -3.39 -7.80 -8.78
CA THR A 146 -3.61 -6.72 -7.81
C THR A 146 -3.98 -7.29 -6.45
N THR A 147 -4.96 -8.19 -6.39
CA THR A 147 -5.46 -8.79 -5.15
C THR A 147 -4.37 -9.57 -4.44
N VAL A 148 -3.66 -10.45 -5.14
CA VAL A 148 -2.59 -11.27 -4.56
C VAL A 148 -1.46 -10.38 -4.04
N CYS A 149 -0.98 -9.43 -4.84
CA CYS A 149 0.14 -8.56 -4.43
C CYS A 149 -0.24 -7.58 -3.32
N ALA A 150 -1.45 -6.99 -3.37
CA ALA A 150 -1.96 -6.15 -2.28
C ALA A 150 -2.14 -6.94 -0.98
N THR A 151 -2.57 -8.20 -1.07
CA THR A 151 -2.66 -9.10 0.09
C THR A 151 -1.28 -9.35 0.70
N ILE A 152 -0.29 -9.68 -0.13
CA ILE A 152 1.09 -9.91 0.33
C ILE A 152 1.65 -8.66 1.01
N LEU A 153 1.46 -7.48 0.38
CA LEU A 153 1.85 -6.19 0.96
C LEU A 153 1.19 -5.95 2.31
N GLY A 154 -0.14 -6.06 2.39
CA GLY A 154 -0.92 -5.82 3.60
C GLY A 154 -0.56 -6.77 4.74
N VAL A 155 -0.48 -8.09 4.46
CA VAL A 155 -0.07 -9.10 5.44
C VAL A 155 1.35 -8.84 5.93
N ARG A 156 2.28 -8.50 5.02
CA ARG A 156 3.66 -8.23 5.41
C ARG A 156 3.76 -7.00 6.30
N LEU A 157 3.08 -5.91 5.98
CA LEU A 157 3.05 -4.70 6.81
C LEU A 157 2.41 -4.94 8.18
N LEU A 158 1.32 -5.71 8.22
CA LEU A 158 0.68 -6.14 9.46
C LEU A 158 1.67 -6.92 10.35
N LEU A 159 2.43 -7.85 9.77
CA LEU A 159 3.42 -8.66 10.49
C LEU A 159 4.69 -7.88 10.88
N LEU A 160 4.98 -6.75 10.24
CA LEU A 160 6.11 -5.88 10.58
C LEU A 160 5.77 -4.95 11.74
N SER A 161 4.52 -4.53 11.88
CA SER A 161 4.10 -3.67 12.98
C SER A 161 4.14 -4.41 14.33
N ARG A 162 4.89 -3.84 15.28
CA ARG A 162 5.03 -4.38 16.64
C ARG A 162 3.93 -3.84 17.56
N HIS A 163 3.41 -2.65 17.28
CA HIS A 163 2.35 -2.04 18.09
C HIS A 163 0.97 -2.60 17.72
N PRO A 164 0.13 -3.01 18.71
CA PRO A 164 -1.18 -3.61 18.43
C PRO A 164 -2.10 -2.71 17.61
N ALA A 165 -2.10 -1.41 17.88
CA ALA A 165 -2.88 -0.45 17.07
C ALA A 165 -2.41 -0.36 15.61
N GLY A 166 -1.11 -0.49 15.32
CA GLY A 166 -0.60 -0.49 13.95
C GLY A 166 -1.05 -1.74 13.19
N ARG A 167 -0.97 -2.91 13.83
CA ARG A 167 -1.51 -4.17 13.28
C ARG A 167 -3.02 -4.08 13.03
N ALA A 168 -3.78 -3.48 13.95
CA ALA A 168 -5.22 -3.32 13.81
C ALA A 168 -5.57 -2.43 12.62
N LEU A 169 -4.85 -1.33 12.41
CA LEU A 169 -5.05 -0.44 11.25
C LEU A 169 -4.67 -1.12 9.92
N PHE A 170 -3.57 -1.87 9.86
CA PHE A 170 -3.24 -2.66 8.66
C PHE A 170 -4.26 -3.78 8.42
N GLY A 171 -4.77 -4.43 9.48
CA GLY A 171 -5.82 -5.43 9.38
C GLY A 171 -7.13 -4.83 8.86
N PHE A 172 -7.51 -3.66 9.36
CA PHE A 172 -8.66 -2.91 8.85
C PHE A 172 -8.49 -2.53 7.38
N ASN A 173 -7.31 -2.02 6.98
CA ASN A 173 -7.03 -1.69 5.58
C ASN A 173 -7.12 -2.93 4.66
N LEU A 174 -6.54 -4.06 5.08
CA LEU A 174 -6.58 -5.30 4.31
C LEU A 174 -8.01 -5.84 4.17
N LEU A 175 -8.75 -5.93 5.28
CA LEU A 175 -10.14 -6.38 5.27
C LEU A 175 -11.02 -5.46 4.41
N GLY A 176 -10.87 -4.15 4.60
CA GLY A 176 -11.60 -3.15 3.84
C GLY A 176 -11.34 -3.25 2.34
N THR A 177 -10.12 -3.57 1.91
CA THR A 177 -9.80 -3.79 0.49
C THR A 177 -10.64 -4.91 -0.14
N TYR A 178 -10.89 -6.00 0.59
CA TYR A 178 -11.79 -7.07 0.13
C TYR A 178 -13.25 -6.65 0.15
N VAL A 179 -13.69 -5.94 1.19
CA VAL A 179 -15.06 -5.41 1.28
C VAL A 179 -15.35 -4.49 0.10
N MET A 180 -14.42 -3.61 -0.26
CA MET A 180 -14.54 -2.75 -1.44
C MET A 180 -14.71 -3.54 -2.73
N GLY A 181 -13.99 -4.66 -2.89
CA GLY A 181 -14.18 -5.56 -4.04
C GLY A 181 -15.60 -6.15 -4.12
N LEU A 182 -16.19 -6.50 -2.97
CA LEU A 182 -17.56 -7.02 -2.87
C LEU A 182 -18.64 -5.97 -3.10
N LEU A 183 -18.39 -4.72 -2.68
CA LEU A 183 -19.29 -3.60 -2.95
C LEU A 183 -19.26 -3.24 -4.44
N ALA A 184 -18.06 -3.12 -5.01
CA ALA A 184 -17.87 -2.80 -6.43
C ALA A 184 -18.46 -3.85 -7.38
N SER A 185 -18.61 -5.11 -6.95
CA SER A 185 -19.20 -6.17 -7.77
C SER A 185 -20.74 -6.17 -7.77
N ARG A 186 -21.40 -5.24 -7.07
CA ARG A 186 -22.87 -5.17 -7.04
C ARG A 186 -23.41 -4.71 -8.40
N PRO A 187 -24.46 -5.37 -8.95
CA PRO A 187 -25.06 -4.99 -10.22
C PRO A 187 -25.64 -3.57 -10.20
N GLU A 188 -26.21 -3.17 -9.07
CA GLU A 188 -26.82 -1.86 -8.88
C GLU A 188 -25.90 -0.95 -8.08
N GLN A 189 -25.38 0.09 -8.74
CA GLN A 189 -24.52 1.10 -8.14
C GLN A 189 -25.33 2.37 -7.83
N THR A 190 -26.14 2.31 -6.78
CA THR A 190 -26.94 3.45 -6.32
C THR A 190 -26.06 4.55 -5.75
N ILE A 191 -26.53 5.81 -5.78
CA ILE A 191 -25.80 6.96 -5.22
C ILE A 191 -25.46 6.73 -3.74
N ALA A 192 -26.39 6.16 -2.96
CA ALA A 192 -26.16 5.85 -1.55
C ALA A 192 -25.04 4.80 -1.38
N LEU A 193 -25.02 3.76 -2.21
CA LEU A 193 -23.96 2.76 -2.19
C LEU A 193 -22.60 3.39 -2.53
N GLN A 194 -22.55 4.27 -3.52
CA GLN A 194 -21.30 4.95 -3.90
C GLN A 194 -20.79 5.87 -2.77
N TRP A 195 -21.67 6.57 -2.06
CA TRP A 195 -21.27 7.31 -0.86
C TRP A 195 -20.64 6.41 0.21
N VAL A 196 -21.22 5.23 0.42
CA VAL A 196 -20.66 4.23 1.34
C VAL A 196 -19.30 3.73 0.85
N GLU A 197 -19.18 3.41 -0.44
CA GLU A 197 -17.94 2.97 -1.07
C GLU A 197 -16.82 4.01 -0.89
N GLU A 198 -17.05 5.28 -1.24
CA GLU A 198 -16.00 6.30 -1.17
C GLU A 198 -15.65 6.70 0.26
N THR A 199 -16.62 6.71 1.17
CA THR A 199 -16.36 6.92 2.61
C THR A 199 -15.50 5.78 3.16
N LEU A 200 -15.88 4.54 2.88
CA LEU A 200 -15.14 3.37 3.35
C LEU A 200 -13.73 3.34 2.74
N ASN A 201 -13.59 3.63 1.45
CA ASN A 201 -12.31 3.71 0.76
C ASN A 201 -11.40 4.78 1.39
N THR A 202 -11.95 5.96 1.70
CA THR A 202 -11.23 7.04 2.39
C THR A 202 -10.71 6.57 3.76
N LEU A 203 -11.55 5.90 4.55
CA LEU A 203 -11.16 5.38 5.86
C LEU A 203 -10.08 4.29 5.74
N ILE A 204 -10.19 3.39 4.76
CA ILE A 204 -9.24 2.31 4.48
C ILE A 204 -7.85 2.87 4.19
N TRP A 205 -7.74 3.86 3.30
CA TRP A 205 -6.45 4.45 2.93
C TRP A 205 -5.89 5.39 3.99
N THR A 206 -6.76 6.06 4.74
CA THR A 206 -6.34 6.84 5.93
C THR A 206 -5.77 5.92 7.00
N ALA A 207 -6.41 4.79 7.28
CA ALA A 207 -5.92 3.79 8.21
C ALA A 207 -4.55 3.25 7.78
N PHE A 208 -4.36 2.98 6.49
CA PHE A 208 -3.05 2.62 5.94
C PHE A 208 -1.99 3.70 6.19
N ALA A 209 -2.28 4.96 5.87
CA ALA A 209 -1.32 6.06 6.06
C ALA A 209 -0.92 6.21 7.54
N VAL A 210 -1.89 6.16 8.46
CA VAL A 210 -1.63 6.22 9.90
C VAL A 210 -0.85 4.99 10.39
N ALA A 211 -1.16 3.80 9.87
CA ALA A 211 -0.44 2.57 10.21
C ALA A 211 1.03 2.64 9.78
N VAL A 212 1.29 3.12 8.55
CA VAL A 212 2.65 3.34 8.05
C VAL A 212 3.38 4.39 8.90
N GLN A 213 2.74 5.50 9.26
CA GLN A 213 3.34 6.51 10.15
C GLN A 213 3.74 5.92 11.51
N ARG A 214 2.92 5.03 12.08
CA ARG A 214 3.26 4.34 13.33
C ARG A 214 4.43 3.38 13.12
N LEU A 215 4.39 2.60 12.05
CA LEU A 215 5.46 1.67 11.68
C LEU A 215 6.80 2.40 11.51
N THR A 216 6.82 3.59 10.90
CA THR A 216 8.05 4.37 10.73
C THR A 216 8.60 4.93 12.04
N ARG A 217 7.74 5.19 13.03
CA ARG A 217 8.14 5.63 14.38
C ARG A 217 8.69 4.50 15.24
N GLU A 218 8.23 3.27 15.03
CA GLU A 218 8.73 2.06 15.71
C GLU A 218 10.17 1.74 15.31
N ASP A 219 10.60 2.18 14.13
CA ASP A 219 11.92 1.91 13.55
C ASP A 219 13.01 2.91 13.97
N VAL A 220 12.67 3.97 14.73
CA VAL A 220 13.66 4.93 15.24
C VAL A 220 14.36 4.34 16.48
N PRO A 221 15.69 4.09 16.46
CA PRO A 221 16.41 3.52 17.60
C PRO A 221 16.27 4.37 18.87
N ALA A 222 16.13 3.71 20.02
CA ALA A 222 15.95 4.35 21.32
C ALA A 222 17.09 5.34 21.69
N GLY A 223 18.29 5.18 21.13
CA GLY A 223 19.44 6.07 21.36
C GLY A 223 19.28 7.51 20.83
N GLY A 224 18.46 7.72 19.79
CA GLY A 224 18.22 9.07 19.24
C GLY A 224 17.22 9.91 20.06
N ARG A 225 16.56 9.32 21.06
CA ARG A 225 15.66 10.06 21.96
C ARG A 225 16.39 10.71 23.13
N SER A 226 17.51 10.15 23.61
CA SER A 226 18.30 10.75 24.70
C SER A 226 19.08 11.99 24.28
N GLU A 227 19.52 12.10 23.02
CA GLU A 227 20.19 13.32 22.53
C GLU A 227 19.24 14.52 22.45
N LEU A 228 17.93 14.29 22.34
CA LEU A 228 16.91 15.35 22.30
C LEU A 228 16.47 15.82 23.69
N THR A 229 16.72 15.04 24.75
CA THR A 229 16.34 15.42 26.12
C THR A 229 17.44 16.17 26.87
N GLY A 230 18.62 16.37 26.29
CA GLY A 230 19.64 17.26 26.86
C GLY A 230 20.06 16.91 28.29
N GLU A 231 19.91 15.65 28.72
CA GLU A 231 20.46 15.20 30.00
C GLU A 231 21.96 14.98 29.80
N THR A 232 22.72 16.07 29.94
CA THR A 232 24.16 15.99 30.22
C THR A 232 24.34 15.13 31.47
N PRO A 233 25.07 14.00 31.40
CA PRO A 233 25.40 13.24 32.59
C PRO A 233 26.21 14.14 33.53
N SER A 234 25.68 14.39 34.72
CA SER A 234 26.40 15.09 35.78
C SER A 234 27.66 14.29 36.10
N PRO A 235 28.87 14.83 35.89
CA PRO A 235 30.07 14.18 36.35
C PRO A 235 30.11 14.33 37.87
N LEU A 236 30.35 13.20 38.56
CA LEU A 236 30.64 13.05 39.98
C LEU A 236 29.41 12.90 40.89
N GLN A 237 29.22 11.68 41.39
CA GLN A 237 29.31 11.33 42.81
C GLN A 237 29.56 9.84 42.99
#